data_AF-A0A9D7WKC8-F1
#
_entry.id   AF-A0A9D7WKC8-F1
#
_cell.length_a   1.000
_cell.length_b   1.000
_cell.length_c   1.000
_cell.angle_alpha   90.00
_cell.angle_beta   90.00
_cell.angle_gamma   90.00
#
_symmetry.space_group_name_H-M   'P 1'
#
loop_
_entity.id
_entity.type
_entity.pdbx_description
1 polymer ?
#
loop_
_entity_poly.entity_id
_entity_poly.type
_entity_poly.pdbx_seq_one_letter_code
_entity_poly.pdbx_strand_id
1 'polypeptide(L)'
;MDKKKQLKNIAFGGDWSEKTLADYEKEVFLDKLRKTYQKSMIGELKDRELQEILIYIRKNVEKGNLLAKSFEEKINIKNSHQRKTELLKVINIIKLWLAIG
;
A
#
# COMPACT_ATOMS: atom_id res chain seq x y z
N MET A 1 -46.34 -16.65 5.78
CA MET A 1 -45.04 -16.79 6.46
C MET A 1 -44.05 -15.86 5.77
N ASP A 2 -43.91 -14.66 6.32
CA ASP A 2 -43.13 -13.53 5.79
C ASP A 2 -41.62 -13.79 5.83
N LYS A 3 -40.99 -13.98 4.67
CA LYS A 3 -39.53 -13.97 4.49
C LYS A 3 -38.95 -12.56 4.32
N LYS A 4 -39.53 -11.54 4.97
CA LYS A 4 -39.10 -10.12 4.82
C LYS A 4 -38.85 -9.37 6.14
N LYS A 5 -38.62 -10.07 7.25
CA LYS A 5 -38.37 -9.45 8.57
C LYS A 5 -37.12 -9.94 9.30
N GLN A 6 -36.04 -10.31 8.59
CA GLN A 6 -34.85 -10.87 9.26
C GLN A 6 -33.52 -10.17 8.99
N LEU A 7 -33.53 -8.91 8.50
CA LEU A 7 -32.31 -8.11 8.35
C LEU A 7 -32.49 -6.66 8.82
N LYS A 8 -33.28 -6.43 9.88
CA LYS A 8 -33.48 -5.07 10.40
C LYS A 8 -32.68 -4.69 11.65
N ASN A 9 -31.96 -5.62 12.28
CA ASN A 9 -31.18 -5.34 13.49
C ASN A 9 -29.82 -6.06 13.46
N ILE A 10 -28.99 -5.79 12.45
CA ILE A 10 -27.54 -6.01 12.62
C ILE A 10 -26.91 -4.63 12.57
N ALA A 11 -26.86 -3.99 13.73
CA ALA A 11 -25.87 -2.95 13.96
C ALA A 11 -24.51 -3.65 13.91
N PHE A 12 -23.88 -3.68 12.73
CA PHE A 12 -22.47 -4.02 12.63
C PHE A 12 -21.73 -2.91 13.39
N GLY A 13 -21.32 -3.20 14.62
CA GLY A 13 -20.64 -2.26 15.50
C GLY A 13 -19.43 -1.64 14.81
N GLY A 14 -19.20 -0.35 15.06
CA GLY A 14 -18.17 0.48 14.40
C GLY A 14 -16.81 -0.20 14.27
N ASP A 15 -16.37 -0.92 15.31
CA ASP A 15 -15.08 -1.64 15.34
C ASP A 15 -14.91 -2.72 14.24
N TRP A 16 -15.96 -3.45 13.87
CA TRP A 16 -15.84 -4.50 12.85
C TRP A 16 -15.79 -3.91 11.43
N SER A 17 -16.54 -2.83 11.20
CA SER A 17 -16.55 -2.15 9.91
C SER A 17 -15.24 -1.40 9.63
N GLU A 18 -14.66 -0.74 10.64
CA GLU A 18 -13.42 0.03 10.50
C GLU A 18 -12.22 -0.89 10.30
N LYS A 19 -12.14 -2.01 11.04
CA LYS A 19 -11.07 -2.99 10.89
C LYS A 19 -11.07 -3.63 9.49
N THR A 20 -12.25 -3.97 8.98
CA THR A 20 -12.40 -4.54 7.63
C THR A 20 -12.02 -3.53 6.54
N LEU A 21 -12.31 -2.25 6.75
CA LEU A 21 -11.96 -1.18 5.81
C LEU A 21 -10.44 -0.93 5.79
N ALA A 22 -9.81 -0.84 6.96
CA ALA A 22 -8.37 -0.65 7.07
C ALA A 22 -7.57 -1.81 6.44
N ASP A 23 -8.02 -3.05 6.67
CA ASP A 23 -7.42 -4.25 6.05
C ASP A 23 -7.57 -4.21 4.52
N TYR A 24 -8.74 -3.80 4.01
CA TYR A 24 -8.96 -3.65 2.57
C TYR A 24 -8.06 -2.56 1.96
N GLU A 25 -7.95 -1.38 2.58
CA GLU A 25 -7.09 -0.29 2.12
C GLU A 25 -5.61 -0.72 2.05
N LYS A 26 -5.16 -1.48 3.05
CA LYS A 26 -3.82 -2.07 3.08
C LYS A 26 -3.60 -3.05 1.94
N GLU A 27 -4.52 -3.96 1.67
CA GLU A 27 -4.41 -4.89 0.54
C GLU A 27 -4.38 -4.17 -0.82
N VAL A 28 -5.24 -3.16 -0.99
CA VAL A 28 -5.23 -2.30 -2.19
C VAL A 28 -3.89 -1.59 -2.34
N PHE A 29 -3.33 -1.06 -1.25
CA PHE A 29 -2.00 -0.43 -1.27
C PHE A 29 -0.91 -1.44 -1.65
N LEU A 30 -0.91 -2.65 -1.09
CA LEU A 30 0.08 -3.68 -1.40
C LEU A 30 0.05 -4.08 -2.89
N ASP A 31 -1.13 -4.18 -3.49
CA ASP A 31 -1.27 -4.41 -4.92
C ASP A 31 -0.75 -3.22 -5.76
N LYS A 32 -1.10 -1.98 -5.38
CA LYS A 32 -0.56 -0.77 -6.03
C LYS A 32 0.97 -0.69 -5.93
N LEU A 33 1.53 -1.06 -4.78
CA LEU A 33 2.98 -1.06 -4.55
C LEU A 33 3.67 -2.09 -5.45
N ARG A 34 3.09 -3.28 -5.60
CA ARG A 34 3.56 -4.31 -6.54
C ARG A 34 3.51 -3.84 -7.99
N LYS A 35 2.41 -3.23 -8.42
CA LYS A 35 2.25 -2.67 -9.77
C LYS A 35 3.23 -1.53 -10.05
N THR A 36 3.45 -0.65 -9.08
CA THR A 36 4.43 0.45 -9.17
C THR A 36 5.83 -0.09 -9.39
N TYR A 37 6.22 -1.12 -8.62
CA TYR A 37 7.48 -1.81 -8.83
C TYR A 37 7.61 -2.39 -10.25
N GLN A 38 6.60 -3.12 -10.74
CA GLN A 38 6.60 -3.68 -12.09
C GLN A 38 6.73 -2.58 -13.16
N LYS A 39 5.93 -1.51 -13.08
CA LYS A 39 5.95 -0.39 -14.02
C LYS A 39 7.28 0.35 -14.04
N SER A 40 7.93 0.51 -12.89
CA SER A 40 9.27 1.11 -12.82
C SER A 40 10.35 0.28 -13.49
N MET A 41 10.14 -1.03 -13.70
CA MET A 41 11.09 -1.87 -14.43
C MET A 41 10.98 -1.69 -15.94
N ILE A 42 9.78 -1.38 -16.44
CA ILE A 42 9.48 -1.23 -17.87
C ILE A 42 9.39 0.24 -18.33
N GLY A 43 9.58 1.20 -17.41
CA GLY A 43 9.58 2.63 -17.74
C GLY A 43 8.18 3.23 -17.91
N GLU A 44 7.13 2.57 -17.42
CA GLU A 44 5.72 3.00 -17.57
C GLU A 44 5.13 3.60 -16.29
N LEU A 45 5.96 3.85 -15.27
CA LEU A 45 5.47 4.42 -14.03
C LEU A 45 5.09 5.88 -14.22
N LYS A 46 3.84 6.22 -13.89
CA LYS A 46 3.35 7.59 -13.92
C LYS A 46 3.63 8.30 -12.59
N ASP A 47 3.95 9.60 -12.65
CA ASP A 47 4.21 10.41 -11.46
C ASP A 47 3.06 10.37 -10.45
N ARG A 48 1.80 10.41 -10.92
CA ARG A 48 0.64 10.30 -10.04
C ARG A 48 0.63 8.99 -9.25
N GLU A 49 0.98 7.88 -9.88
CA GLU A 49 1.01 6.57 -9.22
C GLU A 49 2.13 6.52 -8.16
N LEU A 50 3.28 7.11 -8.48
CA LEU A 50 4.37 7.28 -7.52
C LEU A 50 3.93 8.15 -6.33
N GLN A 51 3.29 9.29 -6.58
CA GLN A 51 2.83 10.18 -5.51
C GLN A 51 1.79 9.53 -4.60
N GLU A 52 0.86 8.74 -5.15
CA GLU A 52 -0.11 7.97 -4.35
C GLU A 52 0.60 6.99 -3.39
N ILE A 53 1.64 6.31 -3.86
CA ILE A 53 2.45 5.40 -3.03
C ILE A 53 3.18 6.19 -1.93
N LEU A 54 3.85 7.29 -2.28
CA LEU A 54 4.60 8.09 -1.32
C LEU A 54 3.70 8.69 -0.23
N ILE A 55 2.51 9.17 -0.60
CA ILE A 55 1.53 9.71 0.36
C ILE A 55 1.06 8.62 1.32
N TYR A 56 0.73 7.43 0.82
CA TYR A 56 0.29 6.34 1.68
C TYR A 56 1.39 5.92 2.65
N ILE A 57 2.63 5.73 2.17
CA ILE A 57 3.77 5.36 3.01
C ILE A 57 3.96 6.39 4.14
N ARG A 58 3.94 7.69 3.82
CA ARG A 58 4.12 8.76 4.80
C ARG A 58 3.05 8.79 5.89
N LYS A 59 1.81 8.43 5.55
CA LYS A 59 0.67 8.50 6.47
C LYS A 59 0.48 7.25 7.32
N ASN A 60 0.77 6.07 6.76
CA ASN A 60 0.30 4.80 7.31
C ASN A 60 1.41 3.85 7.74
N VAL A 61 2.68 4.15 7.43
CA VAL A 61 3.81 3.29 7.78
C VAL A 61 4.64 3.95 8.86
N GLU A 62 5.01 3.21 9.89
CA GLU A 62 5.98 3.71 10.88
C GLU A 62 7.29 4.10 10.18
N LYS A 63 7.85 5.27 10.54
CA LYS A 63 9.00 5.87 9.84
C LYS A 63 8.71 6.17 8.36
N GLY A 64 7.44 6.40 8.02
CA GLY A 64 6.95 6.59 6.66
C GLY A 64 7.67 7.68 5.87
N ASN A 65 8.05 8.81 6.50
CA ASN A 65 8.83 9.86 5.81
C ASN A 65 10.19 9.36 5.32
N LEU A 66 10.91 8.59 6.14
CA LEU A 66 12.20 8.01 5.80
C LEU A 66 12.05 6.97 4.67
N LEU A 67 11.05 6.10 4.80
CA LEU A 67 10.79 5.04 3.81
C LEU A 67 10.31 5.60 2.47
N ALA A 68 9.46 6.61 2.47
CA ALA A 68 9.01 7.28 1.25
C ALA A 68 10.17 7.97 0.53
N LYS A 69 11.03 8.69 1.26
CA LYS A 69 12.25 9.29 0.69
C LYS A 69 13.15 8.22 0.08
N SER A 70 13.40 7.13 0.82
CA SER A 70 14.21 6.03 0.30
C SER A 70 13.60 5.40 -0.95
N PHE A 71 12.29 5.17 -0.97
CA PHE A 71 11.58 4.63 -2.13
C PHE A 71 11.74 5.53 -3.36
N GLU A 72 11.53 6.83 -3.20
CA GLU A 72 11.69 7.84 -4.25
C GLU A 72 13.14 7.92 -4.77
N GLU A 73 14.14 7.82 -3.89
CA GLU A 73 15.54 7.76 -4.31
C GLU A 73 15.84 6.48 -5.11
N LYS A 74 15.38 5.31 -4.63
CA LYS A 74 15.70 4.02 -5.26
C LYS A 74 14.99 3.85 -6.59
N ILE A 75 13.76 4.34 -6.75
CA ILE A 75 13.01 4.21 -8.01
C ILE A 75 13.63 5.04 -9.14
N ASN A 76 14.40 6.07 -8.81
CA ASN A 76 15.10 6.93 -9.79
C ASN A 76 16.52 6.46 -10.16
N ILE A 77 16.96 5.29 -9.64
CA ILE A 77 18.26 4.72 -10.02
C ILE A 77 18.27 4.38 -11.52
N LYS A 78 19.27 4.89 -12.25
CA LYS A 78 19.41 4.70 -13.71
C LYS A 78 19.70 3.25 -14.09
N ASN A 79 20.57 2.57 -13.35
CA ASN A 79 20.89 1.17 -13.59
C ASN A 79 19.70 0.28 -13.22
N SER A 80 19.08 -0.39 -14.19
CA SER A 80 17.86 -1.18 -13.98
C SER A 80 18.05 -2.35 -13.00
N HIS A 81 19.20 -3.02 -13.00
CA HIS A 81 19.46 -4.12 -12.08
C HIS A 81 19.60 -3.62 -10.63
N GLN A 82 20.36 -2.54 -10.44
CA GLN A 82 20.51 -1.91 -9.14
C GLN A 82 19.19 -1.33 -8.62
N ARG A 83 18.43 -0.64 -9.49
CA ARG A 83 17.08 -0.14 -9.17
C ARG A 83 16.20 -1.26 -8.66
N LYS A 84 16.13 -2.38 -9.39
CA LYS A 84 15.34 -3.56 -9.02
C LYS A 84 15.69 -4.05 -7.62
N THR A 85 16.96 -4.31 -7.37
CA THR A 85 17.44 -4.88 -6.10
C THR A 85 17.21 -3.92 -4.93
N GLU A 86 17.55 -2.64 -5.10
CA GLU A 86 17.43 -1.66 -4.03
C GLU A 86 15.98 -1.29 -3.72
N LEU A 87 15.14 -1.13 -4.75
CA LEU A 87 13.72 -0.83 -4.57
C LEU A 87 12.99 -1.99 -3.88
N LEU A 88 13.33 -3.24 -4.22
CA LEU A 88 12.74 -4.42 -3.58
C LEU A 88 13.08 -4.49 -2.08
N LYS A 89 14.30 -4.12 -1.67
CA LYS A 89 14.68 -4.03 -0.26
C LYS A 89 13.77 -3.06 0.50
N VAL A 90 13.56 -1.86 -0.05
CA VAL A 90 12.69 -0.84 0.56
C VAL A 90 11.25 -1.33 0.65
N ILE A 91 10.72 -1.96 -0.42
CA ILE A 91 9.38 -2.55 -0.43
C ILE A 91 9.21 -3.61 0.66
N ASN A 92 10.20 -4.47 0.86
CA ASN A 92 10.14 -5.51 1.89
C ASN A 92 10.12 -4.91 3.30
N ILE A 93 10.87 -3.83 3.54
CA ILE A 93 10.83 -3.12 4.81
C ILE A 93 9.45 -2.48 5.03
N ILE A 94 8.87 -1.84 4.01
CA ILE A 94 7.50 -1.26 4.09
C ILE A 94 6.48 -2.35 4.44
N LYS A 95 6.55 -3.51 3.77
CA LYS A 95 5.67 -4.65 4.04
C LYS A 95 5.82 -5.17 5.47
N LEU A 96 7.05 -5.24 5.98
CA LEU A 96 7.31 -5.67 7.36
C LEU A 96 6.60 -4.75 8.36
N TRP A 97 6.74 -3.43 8.20
CA TRP A 97 6.06 -2.47 9.07
C TRP A 97 4.54 -2.56 8.99
N LEU A 98 4.00 -2.72 7.78
CA LEU A 98 2.56 -2.90 7.58
C LEU A 98 2.05 -4.23 8.16
N ALA A 99 2.89 -5.26 8.31
CA ALA A 99 2.46 -6.54 8.89
C ALA A 99 2.50 -6.53 10.43
N ILE A 100 3.24 -5.61 11.04
CA ILE A 100 3.39 -5.48 12.49
C ILE A 100 2.31 -4.57 13.10
N GLY A 101 1.81 -3.59 12.33
CA GLY A 101 0.68 -2.73 12.69
C GLY A 101 -0.67 -3.28 12.23
#